data_AF-A0A8T3NJK2-F1
#
_entry.id   AF-A0A8T3NJK2-F1
#
_cell.length_a   1.000
_cell.length_b   1.000
_cell.length_c   1.000
_cell.angle_alpha   90.00
_cell.angle_beta   90.00
_cell.angle_gamma   90.00
#
_symmetry.space_group_name_H-M   'P 1'
#
loop_
_entity.id
_entity.type
_entity.pdbx_description
1 polymer ?
#
loop_
_entity_poly.entity_id
_entity_poly.type
_entity_poly.pdbx_seq_one_letter_code
_entity_poly.pdbx_strand_id
1 'polypeptide(L)'
;MERVIGVTGRRRRLEAVFDEVVKDGVRYVLARGSRPEVAIIPYEQFLRYQALDRQGGPDRVGRELARLAADHATLTDEGVAADVAAAIKEARAERAR
;
A
#
# COMPACT_ATOMS: atom_id res chain seq x y z
N MET A 1 -7.58 -9.89 -11.54
CA MET A 1 -7.19 -11.30 -11.75
C MET A 1 -5.75 -11.35 -12.23
N GLU A 2 -5.01 -12.41 -11.91
CA GLU A 2 -3.59 -12.60 -12.26
C GLU A 2 -3.41 -13.86 -13.11
N ARG A 3 -2.54 -13.80 -14.12
CA ARG A 3 -2.30 -14.91 -15.05
C ARG A 3 -0.80 -15.22 -15.17
N VAL A 4 -0.42 -16.49 -15.02
CA VAL A 4 0.98 -16.94 -15.17
C VAL A 4 1.22 -17.49 -16.56
N ILE A 5 2.29 -17.05 -17.23
CA ILE A 5 2.68 -17.47 -18.58
C ILE A 5 4.17 -17.87 -18.61
N GLY A 6 4.47 -18.98 -19.30
CA GLY A 6 5.85 -19.40 -19.59
C GLY A 6 6.54 -18.60 -20.70
N VAL A 7 7.83 -18.29 -20.50
CA VAL A 7 8.65 -17.43 -21.38
C VAL A 7 8.95 -18.03 -22.77
N THR A 8 8.93 -19.35 -22.93
CA THR A 8 9.49 -20.07 -24.10
C THR A 8 8.62 -20.15 -25.35
N GLY A 9 7.44 -19.51 -25.40
CA GLY A 9 6.62 -19.59 -26.60
C GLY A 9 5.75 -18.39 -26.81
N ARG A 10 6.29 -17.23 -27.19
CA ARG A 10 5.43 -16.04 -27.38
C ARG A 10 6.03 -14.78 -28.03
N ARG A 11 6.43 -14.83 -29.31
CA ARG A 11 6.48 -13.59 -30.13
C ARG A 11 5.09 -13.18 -30.66
N ARG A 12 4.20 -14.14 -30.95
CA ARG A 12 2.88 -13.91 -31.57
C ARG A 12 1.71 -13.57 -30.63
N ARG A 13 1.88 -13.55 -29.30
CA ARG A 13 0.80 -13.12 -28.36
C ARG A 13 1.16 -11.93 -27.49
N LEU A 14 2.26 -11.23 -27.78
CA LEU A 14 2.66 -10.10 -26.95
C LEU A 14 1.70 -8.92 -27.10
N GLU A 15 1.23 -8.64 -28.31
CA GLU A 15 0.22 -7.61 -28.59
C GLU A 15 -1.10 -7.88 -27.86
N ALA A 16 -1.60 -9.13 -27.93
CA ALA A 16 -2.82 -9.50 -27.21
C ALA A 16 -2.66 -9.36 -25.68
N VAL A 17 -1.51 -9.77 -25.13
CA VAL A 17 -1.20 -9.57 -23.71
C VAL A 17 -1.14 -8.08 -23.37
N PHE A 18 -0.53 -7.25 -24.21
CA PHE A 18 -0.45 -5.82 -24.02
C PHE A 18 -1.85 -5.18 -24.00
N ASP A 19 -2.69 -5.54 -24.96
CA ASP A 19 -4.08 -5.08 -25.05
C ASP A 19 -4.89 -5.48 -23.81
N GLU A 20 -4.80 -6.73 -23.35
CA GLU A 20 -5.48 -7.18 -22.14
C GLU A 20 -4.98 -6.46 -20.87
N VAL A 21 -3.68 -6.15 -20.78
CA VAL A 21 -3.13 -5.39 -19.65
C VAL A 21 -3.65 -3.96 -19.65
N VAL A 22 -3.65 -3.30 -20.81
CA VAL A 22 -4.01 -1.87 -20.93
C VAL A 22 -5.52 -1.67 -20.87
N LYS A 23 -6.30 -2.49 -21.59
CA LYS A 23 -7.75 -2.33 -21.74
C LYS A 23 -8.51 -2.97 -20.59
N ASP A 24 -8.12 -4.18 -20.19
CA ASP A 24 -8.88 -4.99 -19.23
C ASP A 24 -8.25 -5.01 -17.83
N GLY A 25 -7.07 -4.39 -17.66
CA GLY A 25 -6.36 -4.32 -16.38
C GLY A 25 -5.87 -5.69 -15.89
N VAL A 26 -5.73 -6.67 -16.80
CA VAL A 26 -5.26 -8.01 -16.47
C VAL A 26 -3.76 -7.97 -16.17
N ARG A 27 -3.34 -8.58 -15.05
CA ARG A 27 -1.92 -8.65 -14.67
C ARG A 27 -1.34 -9.98 -15.09
N TYR A 28 -0.15 -9.93 -15.68
CA TYR A 28 0.54 -11.11 -16.16
C TYR A 28 1.84 -11.32 -15.41
N VAL A 29 2.10 -12.56 -15.01
CA VAL A 29 3.38 -12.99 -14.44
C VAL A 29 4.08 -13.90 -15.42
N LEU A 30 5.29 -13.51 -15.81
CA LEU A 30 6.17 -14.27 -16.66
C LEU A 30 7.04 -15.17 -15.80
N ALA A 31 6.98 -16.47 -16.05
CA ALA A 31 7.73 -17.49 -15.34
C ALA A 31 8.71 -18.21 -16.26
N ARG A 32 9.93 -18.45 -15.78
CA ARG A 32 10.90 -19.36 -16.40
C ARG A 32 10.77 -20.71 -15.71
N GLY A 33 10.19 -21.69 -16.41
CA GLY A 33 9.77 -22.94 -15.77
C GLY A 33 8.67 -22.68 -14.74
N SER A 34 8.86 -23.13 -13.51
CA SER A 34 7.92 -22.93 -12.38
C SER A 34 8.17 -21.65 -11.59
N ARG A 35 9.23 -20.89 -11.88
CA ARG A 35 9.61 -19.73 -11.09
C ARG A 35 9.13 -18.42 -11.74
N PRO A 36 8.31 -17.61 -11.05
CA PRO A 36 7.96 -16.27 -11.52
C PRO A 36 9.18 -15.36 -11.46
N GLU A 37 9.44 -14.62 -12.55
CA GLU A 37 10.61 -13.72 -12.67
C GLU A 37 10.21 -12.27 -12.94
N VAL A 38 9.15 -12.02 -13.72
CA VAL A 38 8.76 -10.67 -14.15
C VAL A 38 7.24 -10.55 -14.13
N ALA A 39 6.71 -9.34 -13.87
CA ALA A 39 5.29 -9.04 -14.03
C ALA A 39 5.08 -7.96 -15.09
N ILE A 40 4.03 -8.11 -15.89
CA ILE A 40 3.51 -7.07 -16.78
C ILE A 40 2.25 -6.50 -16.12
N ILE A 41 2.29 -5.20 -15.87
CA ILE A 41 1.23 -4.43 -15.21
C ILE A 41 0.98 -3.13 -15.98
N PRO A 42 -0.19 -2.48 -15.81
CA PRO A 42 -0.43 -1.16 -16.38
C PRO A 42 0.63 -0.15 -15.91
N TYR A 43 1.03 0.76 -16.79
CA TYR A 43 2.07 1.75 -16.50
C TYR A 43 1.73 2.62 -15.29
N GLU A 44 0.47 3.05 -15.19
CA GLU A 44 -0.03 3.81 -14.02
C GLU A 44 0.14 3.03 -12.71
N GLN A 45 -0.03 1.71 -12.74
CA GLN A 45 0.16 0.87 -11.57
C GLN A 45 1.64 0.74 -11.21
N PHE A 46 2.52 0.64 -12.22
CA PHE A 46 3.96 0.68 -12.03
C PHE A 46 4.42 2.00 -11.39
N LEU A 47 3.91 3.15 -11.85
CA LEU A 47 4.23 4.46 -11.28
C LEU A 47 3.82 4.56 -9.80
N ARG A 48 2.64 4.04 -9.44
CA ARG A 48 2.20 4.01 -8.03
C ARG A 48 3.13 3.17 -7.16
N TYR A 49 3.55 2.00 -7.64
CA TYR A 49 4.51 1.18 -6.89
C TYR A 49 5.87 1.85 -6.76
N GLN A 50 6.37 2.47 -7.82
CA GLN A 50 7.60 3.25 -7.75
C GLN A 50 7.52 4.40 -6.74
N ALA A 51 6.37 5.07 -6.65
CA ALA A 51 6.15 6.14 -5.70
C ALA A 51 6.13 5.60 -4.25
N LEU A 52 5.48 4.46 -4.01
CA LEU A 52 5.47 3.80 -2.70
C LEU A 52 6.88 3.37 -2.27
N ASP A 53 7.65 2.75 -3.16
CA ASP A 53 9.03 2.36 -2.89
C ASP A 53 9.91 3.58 -2.58
N ARG A 54 9.79 4.66 -3.38
CA ARG A 54 10.51 5.92 -3.12
C ARG A 54 10.14 6.58 -1.80
N GLN A 55 8.89 6.42 -1.37
CA GLN A 55 8.44 6.89 -0.06
C GLN A 55 8.87 5.97 1.08
N GLY A 56 9.76 5.00 0.82
CA GLY A 56 10.33 4.10 1.82
C GLY A 56 9.50 2.84 2.08
N GLY A 57 8.49 2.58 1.24
CA GLY A 57 7.69 1.37 1.27
C GLY A 57 7.00 1.09 2.61
N PRO A 58 6.51 -0.15 2.79
CA PRO A 58 5.94 -0.63 4.05
C PRO A 58 6.92 -0.46 5.23
N ASP A 59 8.22 -0.57 4.98
CA ASP A 59 9.24 -0.49 6.02
C ASP A 59 9.36 0.89 6.65
N ARG A 60 9.21 1.97 5.88
CA ARG A 60 9.20 3.32 6.45
C ARG A 60 7.94 3.56 7.27
N VAL A 61 6.77 3.18 6.76
CA VAL A 61 5.52 3.29 7.53
C VAL A 61 5.60 2.47 8.81
N GLY A 62 6.16 1.25 8.75
CA GLY A 62 6.41 0.42 9.92
C GLY A 62 7.35 1.08 10.94
N ARG A 63 8.43 1.72 10.49
CA ARG A 63 9.35 2.47 11.38
C ARG A 63 8.69 3.67 12.05
N GLU A 64 7.89 4.44 11.32
CA GLU A 64 7.19 5.60 11.90
C GLU A 64 6.10 5.15 12.89
N LEU A 65 5.35 4.09 12.56
CA LEU A 65 4.38 3.50 13.49
C LEU A 65 5.05 2.91 14.73
N ALA A 66 6.21 2.28 14.59
CA ALA A 66 6.96 1.76 15.72
C ALA A 66 7.49 2.87 16.63
N ARG A 67 7.94 4.01 16.07
CA ARG A 67 8.29 5.20 16.85
C ARG A 67 7.09 5.76 17.60
N LEU A 68 5.99 5.96 16.89
CA LEU A 68 4.74 6.45 17.48
C LEU A 68 4.26 5.54 18.62
N ALA A 69 4.31 4.22 18.42
CA ALA A 69 3.96 3.26 19.46
C ALA A 69 4.91 3.30 20.67
N ALA A 70 6.21 3.54 20.44
CA ALA A 70 7.18 3.69 21.53
C ALA A 70 6.94 4.98 22.33
N ASP A 71 6.68 6.10 21.65
CA ASP A 71 6.43 7.41 22.27
C ASP A 71 5.12 7.41 23.09
N HIS A 72 4.16 6.57 22.71
CA HIS A 72 2.87 6.43 23.38
C HIS A 72 2.74 5.15 24.21
N ALA A 73 3.82 4.41 24.45
CA ALA A 73 3.79 3.13 25.15
C ALA A 73 3.31 3.24 26.61
N THR A 74 3.42 4.42 27.21
CA THR A 74 2.99 4.71 28.58
C THR A 74 1.58 5.28 28.67
N LEU A 75 0.95 5.62 27.53
CA LEU A 75 -0.43 6.08 27.50
C LEU A 75 -1.36 4.88 27.65
N THR A 76 -2.27 4.96 28.62
CA THR A 76 -3.35 4.00 28.75
C THR A 76 -4.62 4.56 28.13
N ASP A 77 -5.48 3.67 27.66
CA ASP A 77 -6.78 4.07 27.11
C ASP A 77 -7.62 4.84 28.14
N GLU A 78 -7.53 4.50 29.44
CA GLU A 78 -8.22 5.27 30.48
C GLU A 78 -7.65 6.68 30.68
N GLY A 79 -6.32 6.83 30.60
CA GLY A 79 -5.66 8.14 30.71
C GLY A 79 -6.04 9.06 29.55
N VAL A 80 -6.00 8.53 28.31
CA VAL A 80 -6.43 9.27 27.12
C VAL A 80 -7.92 9.65 27.21
N ALA A 81 -8.79 8.75 27.69
CA ALA A 81 -10.21 9.05 27.86
C ALA A 81 -10.45 10.17 28.89
N ALA A 82 -9.68 10.20 29.98
CA ALA A 82 -9.75 11.25 30.99
C ALA A 82 -9.32 12.61 30.44
N ASP A 83 -8.21 12.66 29.69
CA ASP A 83 -7.69 13.88 29.08
C ASP A 83 -8.66 14.44 28.02
N VAL A 84 -9.24 13.57 27.19
CA VAL A 84 -10.28 13.96 26.22
C VAL A 84 -11.53 14.50 26.93
N ALA A 85 -11.97 13.88 28.01
CA ALA A 85 -13.11 14.35 28.79
C ALA A 85 -12.85 15.72 29.43
N ALA A 86 -11.63 15.95 29.93
CA ALA A 86 -11.20 17.24 30.47
C ALA A 86 -11.21 18.33 29.38
N ALA A 87 -10.61 18.06 28.22
CA ALA A 87 -10.58 18.98 27.09
C ALA A 87 -11.99 19.34 26.57
N ILE A 88 -12.90 18.36 26.50
CA ILE A 88 -14.30 18.60 26.13
C ILE A 88 -15.00 19.51 27.14
N LYS A 89 -14.72 19.32 28.43
CA LYS A 89 -15.31 20.14 29.50
C LYS A 89 -14.83 21.59 29.43
N GLU A 90 -13.53 21.81 29.19
CA GLU A 90 -12.94 23.14 29.01
C GLU A 90 -13.51 23.85 27.79
N ALA A 91 -13.55 23.19 26.63
CA ALA A 91 -14.10 23.77 25.40
C ALA A 91 -15.59 24.16 25.52
N ARG A 92 -16.37 23.40 26.31
CA ARG A 92 -17.77 23.74 26.61
C ARG A 92 -17.90 24.92 27.57
N ALA A 93 -17.02 25.01 28.57
CA ALA A 93 -17.01 26.14 29.50
C ALA A 93 -16.60 27.45 28.81
N GLU A 94 -15.68 27.39 27.84
CA GLU A 94 -15.26 28.54 27.06
C GLU A 94 -16.34 29.02 26.07
N ARG A 95 -17.12 28.10 25.48
CA ARG A 95 -18.28 28.45 24.63
C ARG A 95 -19.50 29.00 25.39
N ALA A 96 -19.55 28.79 26.71
CA ALA A 96 -20.64 29.26 27.57
C ALA A 96 -20.34 30.62 28.22
N ARG A 97 -19.14 31.16 28.00
CA ARG A 97 -18.75 32.55 28.32
C ARG A 97 -19.01 33.45 27.13
#